data_AF-A0A4Q7TMZ8-F1
#
_entry.id   AF-A0A4Q7TMZ8-F1
#
_cell.length_a   1.000
_cell.length_b   1.000
_cell.length_c   1.000
_cell.angle_alpha   90.00
_cell.angle_beta   90.00
_cell.angle_gamma   90.00
#
_symmetry.space_group_name_H-M   'P 1'
#
loop_
_entity.id
_entity.type
_entity.pdbx_description
1 polymer ?
#
loop_
_entity_poly.entity_id
_entity_poly.type
_entity_poly.pdbx_seq_one_letter_code
_entity_poly.pdbx_strand_id
1 'polypeptide(L)'
;MTRAQPLPYRDPVFDGPTDPVVVRERDGALVMLYTQRRATVPGPGVAWVHGSHVGRAVSFDDGATWAYDGVLEGLRLAGDDPEMTFWAPAVVRMAGRWRLFVSVIRGIPDRWEGHERVIRDYATDDLRRGSLTGGGELVLSSRAVIDAAVARCPDGLWRLWYKDEVHDSTTWVAESVDGSSWRVAGCAIPGRPHEGPSVFPLGGWWWMLVDEWRGMGVYRSTDGVAWTRQGDEGAVILAEPGAHPLDRTVGRHGEVLVEGDSARLFYFTHPFWDGSEVADAAARDARISAVHEARLEVVGDRLLCHRAPR
;
A
#
# COMPACT_ATOMS: atom_id res chain seq x y z
N MET A 1 -21.10 15.53 -4.53
CA MET A 1 -20.38 14.83 -3.44
C MET A 1 -21.01 13.47 -3.30
N THR A 2 -20.21 12.41 -3.41
CA THR A 2 -20.62 11.03 -3.18
C THR A 2 -21.04 10.85 -1.72
N ARG A 3 -22.03 10.00 -1.46
CA ARG A 3 -22.50 9.72 -0.09
C ARG A 3 -21.38 9.05 0.71
N ALA A 4 -21.08 9.55 1.90
CA ALA A 4 -20.13 8.92 2.80
C ALA A 4 -20.65 7.54 3.27
N GLN A 5 -19.74 6.58 3.44
CA GLN A 5 -20.04 5.20 3.86
C GLN A 5 -19.11 4.77 5.00
N PRO A 6 -19.56 3.90 5.93
CA PRO A 6 -18.66 3.32 6.91
C PRO A 6 -17.68 2.36 6.25
N LEU A 7 -16.66 1.92 7.00
CA LEU A 7 -15.87 0.76 6.60
C LEU A 7 -16.73 -0.52 6.65
N PRO A 8 -16.52 -1.48 5.73
CA PRO A 8 -15.50 -1.49 4.70
C PRO A 8 -15.76 -0.48 3.57
N TYR A 9 -14.73 0.25 3.16
CA TYR A 9 -14.83 1.21 2.07
C TYR A 9 -14.82 0.51 0.71
N ARG A 10 -15.77 0.89 -0.15
CA ARG A 10 -15.84 0.46 -1.55
C ARG A 10 -15.72 1.66 -2.48
N ASP A 11 -14.88 1.52 -3.50
CA ASP A 11 -14.74 2.54 -4.53
C ASP A 11 -16.04 2.65 -5.36
N PRO A 12 -16.71 3.80 -5.39
CA PRO A 12 -17.99 3.93 -6.09
C PRO A 12 -17.86 3.98 -7.62
N VAL A 13 -16.64 4.10 -8.14
CA VAL A 13 -16.38 4.19 -9.58
C VAL A 13 -16.16 2.80 -10.18
N PHE A 14 -15.20 2.06 -9.64
CA PHE A 14 -14.76 0.78 -10.19
C PHE A 14 -14.82 -0.39 -9.23
N ASP A 15 -15.21 -0.18 -7.97
CA ASP A 15 -15.43 -1.25 -6.99
C ASP A 15 -14.16 -2.05 -6.62
N GLY A 16 -12.98 -1.46 -6.87
CA GLY A 16 -11.68 -2.10 -6.66
C GLY A 16 -10.68 -1.24 -5.89
N PRO A 17 -10.98 -0.72 -4.68
CA PRO A 17 -9.96 -0.07 -3.87
C PRO A 17 -8.98 -1.12 -3.31
N THR A 18 -7.70 -1.00 -3.66
CA THR A 18 -6.62 -1.86 -3.13
C THR A 18 -5.43 -1.05 -2.67
N ASP A 19 -4.52 -1.68 -1.92
CA ASP A 19 -3.25 -1.09 -1.49
C ASP A 19 -3.45 0.28 -0.79
N PRO A 20 -4.33 0.35 0.24
CA PRO A 20 -4.67 1.61 0.87
C PRO A 20 -3.51 2.15 1.69
N VAL A 21 -3.32 3.46 1.67
CA VAL A 21 -2.53 4.20 2.67
C VAL A 21 -3.41 5.29 3.28
N VAL A 22 -3.36 5.44 4.61
CA VAL A 22 -4.14 6.45 5.32
C VAL A 22 -3.23 7.37 6.09
N VAL A 23 -3.41 8.67 5.93
CA VAL A 23 -2.71 9.70 6.69
C VAL A 23 -3.66 10.74 7.24
N ARG A 24 -3.27 11.40 8.33
CA ARG A 24 -3.98 12.56 8.85
C ARG A 24 -3.44 13.84 8.24
N GLU A 25 -4.33 14.62 7.64
CA GLU A 25 -4.02 15.96 7.15
C GLU A 25 -3.94 16.99 8.27
N ARG A 26 -3.36 18.16 7.96
CA ARG A 26 -3.16 19.24 8.94
C ARG A 26 -4.46 19.77 9.54
N ASP A 27 -5.58 19.67 8.81
CA ASP A 27 -6.90 20.05 9.28
C ASP A 27 -7.61 18.96 10.10
N GLY A 28 -6.93 17.84 10.37
CA GLY A 28 -7.42 16.73 11.15
C GLY A 28 -8.19 15.68 10.34
N ALA A 29 -8.52 15.94 9.08
CA ALA A 29 -9.19 14.97 8.22
C ALA A 29 -8.27 13.77 7.94
N LEU A 30 -8.84 12.57 7.88
CA LEU A 30 -8.13 11.41 7.37
C LEU A 30 -8.27 11.36 5.85
N VAL A 31 -7.17 11.12 5.17
CA VAL A 31 -7.13 10.94 3.72
C VAL A 31 -6.60 9.55 3.44
N MET A 32 -7.41 8.76 2.74
CA MET A 32 -7.03 7.47 2.19
C MET A 32 -6.68 7.65 0.72
N LEU A 33 -5.48 7.23 0.34
CA LEU A 33 -5.12 6.99 -1.06
C LEU A 33 -5.12 5.48 -1.30
N TYR A 34 -5.50 5.05 -2.49
CA TYR A 34 -5.57 3.63 -2.83
C TYR A 34 -5.37 3.43 -4.33
N THR A 35 -4.86 2.27 -4.73
CA THR A 35 -4.93 1.81 -6.11
C THR A 35 -6.40 1.63 -6.50
N GLN A 36 -6.87 2.37 -7.50
CA GLN A 36 -8.25 2.28 -7.99
C GLN A 36 -8.33 1.23 -9.13
N ARG A 37 -8.28 -0.06 -8.77
CA ARG A 37 -8.41 -1.15 -9.75
C ARG A 37 -9.77 -1.09 -10.42
N ARG A 38 -9.79 -1.47 -11.69
CA ARG A 38 -10.95 -1.35 -12.59
C ARG A 38 -11.83 -2.59 -12.57
N ALA A 39 -12.27 -3.03 -11.39
CA ALA A 39 -12.97 -4.31 -11.20
C ALA A 39 -14.26 -4.44 -12.04
N THR A 40 -14.95 -3.33 -12.32
CA THR A 40 -16.16 -3.30 -13.16
C THR A 40 -15.89 -3.20 -14.66
N VAL A 41 -14.64 -2.97 -15.09
CA VAL A 41 -14.30 -2.81 -16.51
C VAL A 41 -13.94 -4.18 -17.12
N PRO A 42 -14.61 -4.59 -18.22
CA PRO A 42 -14.26 -5.83 -18.90
C PRO A 42 -12.90 -5.69 -19.58
N GLY A 43 -12.16 -6.80 -19.64
CA GLY A 43 -10.84 -6.84 -20.26
C GLY A 43 -10.19 -8.21 -20.14
N PRO A 44 -9.18 -8.51 -20.96
CA PRO A 44 -8.44 -9.75 -20.91
C PRO A 44 -7.52 -9.81 -19.68
N GLY A 45 -7.30 -11.03 -19.18
CA GLY A 45 -6.33 -11.34 -18.13
C GLY A 45 -6.34 -10.34 -16.99
N VAL A 46 -5.21 -9.68 -16.77
CA VAL A 46 -5.00 -8.75 -15.65
C VAL A 46 -5.25 -7.28 -16.01
N ALA A 47 -5.82 -6.98 -17.18
CA ALA A 47 -6.07 -5.59 -17.60
C ALA A 47 -6.96 -4.79 -16.62
N TRP A 48 -7.73 -5.47 -15.78
CA TRP A 48 -8.55 -4.85 -14.72
C TRP A 48 -7.73 -4.33 -13.53
N VAL A 49 -6.51 -4.84 -13.28
CA VAL A 49 -5.60 -4.28 -12.26
C VAL A 49 -4.75 -3.13 -12.81
N HIS A 50 -4.60 -3.05 -14.14
CA HIS A 50 -3.90 -1.98 -14.84
C HIS A 50 -4.84 -0.86 -15.30
N GLY A 51 -4.28 0.23 -15.84
CA GLY A 51 -4.97 1.49 -16.11
C GLY A 51 -5.56 2.13 -14.84
N SER A 52 -5.01 1.75 -13.70
CA SER A 52 -5.48 2.17 -12.39
C SER A 52 -4.97 3.58 -12.09
N HIS A 53 -5.86 4.40 -11.54
CA HIS A 53 -5.50 5.68 -10.93
C HIS A 53 -5.19 5.48 -9.45
N VAL A 54 -4.68 6.52 -8.79
CA VAL A 54 -4.69 6.60 -7.32
C VAL A 54 -5.99 7.27 -6.89
N GLY A 55 -6.94 6.50 -6.37
CA GLY A 55 -8.19 6.99 -5.83
C GLY A 55 -7.98 7.67 -4.47
N ARG A 56 -8.89 8.60 -4.13
CA ARG A 56 -8.87 9.33 -2.85
C ARG A 56 -10.22 9.23 -2.15
N ALA A 57 -10.19 8.90 -0.87
CA ALA A 57 -11.33 9.00 0.03
C ALA A 57 -10.97 9.83 1.26
N VAL A 58 -11.94 10.54 1.83
CA VAL A 58 -11.72 11.44 2.97
C VAL A 58 -12.73 11.14 4.07
N SER A 59 -12.25 11.14 5.31
CA SER A 59 -13.08 11.11 6.52
C SER A 59 -12.85 12.37 7.36
N PHE A 60 -13.96 12.97 7.80
CA PHE A 60 -13.97 14.14 8.71
C PHE A 60 -14.44 13.78 10.12
N ASP A 61 -14.76 12.51 10.37
CA ASP A 61 -15.30 11.95 11.61
C ASP A 61 -14.42 10.80 12.14
N ASP A 62 -13.11 10.98 11.99
CA ASP A 62 -12.05 10.09 12.48
C ASP A 62 -12.10 8.63 11.97
N GLY A 63 -12.61 8.44 10.75
CA GLY A 63 -12.69 7.16 10.07
C GLY A 63 -14.04 6.46 10.23
N ALA A 64 -15.01 7.06 10.92
CA ALA A 64 -16.35 6.50 11.06
C ALA A 64 -17.09 6.45 9.72
N THR A 65 -16.94 7.46 8.87
CA THR A 65 -17.43 7.46 7.49
C THR A 65 -16.41 8.05 6.50
N TRP A 66 -16.43 7.51 5.29
CA TRP A 66 -15.51 7.84 4.20
C TRP A 66 -16.29 8.26 2.97
N ALA A 67 -15.96 9.43 2.43
CA ALA A 67 -16.51 9.93 1.17
C ALA A 67 -15.45 9.84 0.06
N TYR A 68 -15.83 9.30 -1.10
CA TYR A 68 -15.00 9.38 -2.29
C TYR A 68 -14.78 10.83 -2.71
N ASP A 69 -13.52 11.19 -2.94
CA ASP A 69 -13.03 12.54 -3.21
C ASP A 69 -12.19 12.60 -4.50
N GLY A 70 -12.51 11.76 -5.47
CA GLY A 70 -11.88 11.76 -6.78
C GLY A 70 -10.60 10.92 -6.85
N VAL A 71 -9.74 11.26 -7.81
CA VAL A 71 -8.42 10.65 -8.00
C VAL A 71 -7.34 11.71 -7.80
N LEU A 72 -6.12 11.26 -7.53
CA LEU A 72 -4.97 12.14 -7.43
C LEU A 72 -4.50 12.56 -8.83
N GLU A 73 -4.65 13.84 -9.14
CA GLU A 73 -4.24 14.43 -10.41
C GLU A 73 -2.74 14.75 -10.44
N GLY A 74 -2.15 14.81 -11.64
CA GLY A 74 -0.75 15.24 -11.83
C GLY A 74 0.31 14.14 -11.65
N LEU A 75 -0.10 12.87 -11.51
CA LEU A 75 0.84 11.73 -11.51
C LEU A 75 1.43 11.46 -12.90
N ARG A 76 0.64 11.63 -13.96
CA ARG A 76 1.09 11.51 -15.35
C ARG A 76 1.91 12.75 -15.73
N LEU A 77 3.12 12.52 -16.24
CA LEU A 77 4.07 13.57 -16.63
C LEU A 77 4.01 13.87 -18.12
N ALA A 78 4.61 14.99 -18.51
CA ALA A 78 4.82 15.30 -19.92
C ALA A 78 5.70 14.22 -20.58
N GLY A 79 5.19 13.59 -21.64
CA GLY A 79 5.87 12.51 -22.36
C GLY A 79 5.47 11.10 -21.92
N ASP A 80 4.65 10.96 -20.87
CA ASP A 80 3.97 9.68 -20.59
C ASP A 80 2.89 9.41 -21.64
N ASP A 81 2.59 8.12 -21.82
CA ASP A 81 1.47 7.68 -22.64
C ASP A 81 0.13 8.15 -22.06
N PRO A 82 -0.92 8.30 -22.87
CA PRO A 82 -2.25 8.64 -22.37
C PRO A 82 -2.76 7.62 -21.34
N GLU A 83 -2.49 6.34 -21.57
CA GLU A 83 -2.83 5.26 -20.68
C GLU A 83 -1.63 4.92 -19.80
N MET A 84 -1.80 5.02 -18.49
CA MET A 84 -0.78 4.70 -17.49
C MET A 84 -1.44 3.94 -16.34
N THR A 85 -0.63 3.18 -15.61
CA THR A 85 -1.05 2.46 -14.42
C THR A 85 -0.28 3.00 -13.21
N PHE A 86 -1.00 3.34 -12.15
CA PHE A 86 -0.45 3.81 -10.87
C PHE A 86 -0.93 2.90 -9.74
N TRP A 87 0.01 2.34 -8.97
CA TRP A 87 -0.27 1.39 -7.87
C TRP A 87 0.39 1.79 -6.56
N ALA A 88 -0.19 1.28 -5.47
CA ALA A 88 0.36 1.19 -4.13
C ALA A 88 1.06 2.49 -3.70
N PRO A 89 0.30 3.58 -3.54
CA PRO A 89 0.88 4.84 -3.10
C PRO A 89 1.42 4.70 -1.68
N ALA A 90 2.67 5.07 -1.45
CA ALA A 90 3.26 5.25 -0.14
C ALA A 90 3.36 6.74 0.19
N VAL A 91 3.08 7.14 1.42
CA VAL A 91 3.06 8.57 1.79
C VAL A 91 3.83 8.82 3.09
N VAL A 92 4.67 9.87 3.09
CA VAL A 92 5.38 10.31 4.30
C VAL A 92 5.51 11.83 4.35
N ARG A 93 5.59 12.40 5.55
CA ARG A 93 6.04 13.79 5.71
C ARG A 93 7.56 13.85 5.66
N MET A 94 8.09 14.62 4.73
CA MET A 94 9.52 14.81 4.56
C MET A 94 9.78 16.24 4.08
N ALA A 95 10.72 16.93 4.74
CA ALA A 95 11.01 18.34 4.50
C ALA A 95 9.76 19.26 4.51
N GLY A 96 8.81 18.98 5.42
CA GLY A 96 7.59 19.79 5.60
C GLY A 96 6.46 19.55 4.59
N ARG A 97 6.69 18.73 3.56
CA ARG A 97 5.71 18.39 2.50
C ARG A 97 5.30 16.92 2.60
N TRP A 98 4.20 16.56 1.97
CA TRP A 98 3.93 15.16 1.67
C TRP A 98 4.84 14.72 0.54
N ARG A 99 5.46 13.55 0.71
CA ARG A 99 6.15 12.82 -0.35
C ARG A 99 5.38 11.56 -0.64
N LEU A 100 5.18 11.30 -1.92
CA LEU A 100 4.41 10.18 -2.42
C LEU A 100 5.30 9.33 -3.32
N PHE A 101 5.37 8.04 -3.03
CA PHE A 101 6.08 7.06 -3.85
C PHE A 101 5.04 6.17 -4.50
N VAL A 102 5.00 6.16 -5.82
CA VAL A 102 3.95 5.47 -6.59
C VAL A 102 4.60 4.53 -7.57
N SER A 103 4.11 3.29 -7.61
CA SER A 103 4.53 2.31 -8.60
C SER A 103 3.87 2.63 -9.94
N VAL A 104 4.65 2.73 -11.01
CA VAL A 104 4.22 3.20 -12.33
C VAL A 104 4.55 2.18 -13.40
N ILE A 105 3.53 1.85 -14.20
CA ILE A 105 3.62 0.95 -15.36
C ILE A 105 3.00 1.65 -16.56
N ARG A 106 3.63 1.51 -17.74
CA ARG A 106 3.13 2.09 -18.98
C ARG A 106 1.93 1.30 -19.50
N GLY A 107 0.88 2.02 -19.92
CA GLY A 107 -0.28 1.42 -20.56
C GLY A 107 -1.17 0.60 -19.64
N ILE A 108 -1.94 -0.29 -20.29
CA ILE A 108 -2.82 -1.28 -19.68
C ILE A 108 -2.37 -2.68 -20.12
N PRO A 109 -1.35 -3.27 -19.47
CA PRO A 109 -1.00 -4.67 -19.69
C PRO A 109 -2.20 -5.61 -19.47
N ASP A 110 -2.24 -6.70 -20.22
CA ASP A 110 -3.19 -7.81 -20.03
C ASP A 110 -2.57 -9.05 -19.36
N ARG A 111 -1.26 -9.00 -19.10
CA ARG A 111 -0.41 -10.02 -18.50
C ARG A 111 0.70 -9.37 -17.68
N TRP A 112 1.35 -10.12 -16.80
CA TRP A 112 2.39 -9.59 -15.91
C TRP A 112 3.74 -9.40 -16.61
N GLU A 113 4.08 -10.29 -17.55
CA GLU A 113 5.40 -10.37 -18.15
C GLU A 113 5.62 -9.31 -19.25
N GLY A 114 6.86 -8.83 -19.36
CA GLY A 114 7.26 -7.91 -20.44
C GLY A 114 6.93 -6.45 -20.18
N HIS A 115 6.54 -6.10 -18.96
CA HIS A 115 6.18 -4.74 -18.56
C HIS A 115 7.06 -4.26 -17.40
N GLU A 116 7.76 -3.16 -17.62
CA GLU A 116 8.53 -2.51 -16.57
C GLU A 116 7.59 -1.90 -15.52
N ARG A 117 8.04 -1.95 -14.26
CA ARG A 117 7.44 -1.26 -13.12
C ARG A 117 8.55 -0.54 -12.38
N VAL A 118 8.34 0.75 -12.19
CA VAL A 118 9.29 1.67 -11.55
C VAL A 118 8.57 2.44 -10.46
N ILE A 119 9.31 2.92 -9.47
CA ILE A 119 8.76 3.81 -8.43
C ILE A 119 9.09 5.25 -8.81
N ARG A 120 8.08 6.13 -8.80
CA ARG A 120 8.23 7.58 -8.99
C ARG A 120 7.94 8.34 -7.70
N ASP A 121 8.66 9.44 -7.51
CA ASP A 121 8.63 10.26 -6.29
C ASP A 121 8.03 11.64 -6.56
N TYR A 122 6.91 11.93 -5.90
CA TYR A 122 6.16 13.17 -6.02
C TYR A 122 6.09 13.91 -4.68
N ALA A 123 5.84 15.22 -4.75
CA ALA A 123 5.66 16.06 -3.56
C ALA A 123 4.46 17.00 -3.69
N THR A 124 3.74 17.20 -2.58
CA THR A 124 2.65 18.18 -2.46
C THR A 124 2.56 18.71 -1.04
N ASP A 125 1.95 19.88 -0.88
CA ASP A 125 1.71 20.48 0.45
C ASP A 125 0.42 19.94 1.09
N ASP A 126 -0.53 19.49 0.26
CA ASP A 126 -1.87 19.01 0.63
C ASP A 126 -2.31 17.89 -0.34
N LEU A 127 -2.75 16.74 0.19
CA LEU A 127 -3.13 15.55 -0.59
C LEU A 127 -4.53 15.63 -1.21
N ARG A 128 -5.40 16.54 -0.73
CA ARG A 128 -6.76 16.72 -1.24
C ARG A 128 -6.83 17.78 -2.33
N ARG A 129 -6.05 18.85 -2.20
CA ARG A 129 -6.18 20.06 -3.04
C ARG A 129 -4.87 20.55 -3.64
N GLY A 130 -3.72 20.06 -3.18
CA GLY A 130 -2.43 20.51 -3.65
C GLY A 130 -2.05 19.92 -5.01
N SER A 131 -1.33 20.70 -5.81
CA SER A 131 -0.73 20.22 -7.04
C SER A 131 0.51 19.38 -6.76
N LEU A 132 0.63 18.24 -7.43
CA LEU A 132 1.85 17.42 -7.38
C LEU A 132 3.00 18.11 -8.13
N THR A 133 4.20 17.93 -7.59
CA THR A 133 5.49 18.34 -8.17
C THR A 133 6.45 17.15 -8.13
N GLY A 134 7.48 17.14 -8.99
CA GLY A 134 8.42 16.02 -9.07
C GLY A 134 7.97 14.98 -10.09
N GLY A 135 7.98 13.70 -9.71
CA GLY A 135 7.63 12.54 -10.53
C GLY A 135 8.82 11.84 -11.17
N GLY A 136 10.05 12.15 -10.74
CA GLY A 136 11.24 11.45 -11.24
C GLY A 136 11.20 9.96 -10.91
N GLU A 137 11.59 9.12 -11.87
CA GLU A 137 11.80 7.69 -11.64
C GLU A 137 13.00 7.48 -10.71
N LEU A 138 12.83 6.66 -9.68
CA LEU A 138 13.93 6.23 -8.82
C LEU A 138 14.78 5.19 -9.53
N VAL A 139 16.10 5.31 -9.40
CA VAL A 139 17.05 4.28 -9.84
C VAL A 139 17.27 3.30 -8.67
N LEU A 140 16.60 2.16 -8.75
CA LEU A 140 16.63 1.10 -7.74
C LEU A 140 17.36 -0.15 -8.28
N SER A 141 17.25 -1.29 -7.59
CA SER A 141 17.97 -2.52 -7.94
C SER A 141 17.56 -3.13 -9.27
N SER A 142 16.35 -2.86 -9.77
CA SER A 142 15.87 -3.33 -11.07
C SER A 142 14.78 -2.41 -11.64
N ARG A 143 14.27 -2.73 -12.83
CA ARG A 143 13.07 -2.09 -13.45
C ARG A 143 11.81 -2.95 -13.28
N ALA A 144 11.81 -3.73 -12.20
CA ALA A 144 10.78 -4.68 -11.82
C ALA A 144 10.31 -4.44 -10.37
N VAL A 145 10.29 -3.18 -9.93
CA VAL A 145 10.11 -2.76 -8.53
C VAL A 145 8.77 -2.07 -8.28
N ILE A 146 8.11 -2.41 -7.17
CA ILE A 146 6.81 -1.86 -6.75
C ILE A 146 6.71 -1.74 -5.22
N ASP A 147 5.59 -1.20 -4.76
CA ASP A 147 5.13 -1.24 -3.38
C ASP A 147 6.11 -0.62 -2.40
N ALA A 148 6.27 0.70 -2.49
CA ALA A 148 7.19 1.40 -1.61
C ALA A 148 6.64 1.46 -0.16
N ALA A 149 7.53 1.36 0.82
CA ALA A 149 7.36 1.92 2.16
C ALA A 149 8.52 2.87 2.43
N VAL A 150 8.29 3.92 3.20
CA VAL A 150 9.34 4.91 3.48
C VAL A 150 9.25 5.45 4.90
N ALA A 151 10.39 5.51 5.58
CA ALA A 151 10.47 6.06 6.93
C ALA A 151 11.87 6.62 7.22
N ARG A 152 11.93 7.56 8.19
CA ARG A 152 13.19 8.03 8.74
C ARG A 152 13.55 7.18 9.95
N CYS A 153 14.66 6.45 9.86
CA CYS A 153 15.11 5.52 10.89
C CYS A 153 15.87 6.24 12.03
N PRO A 154 16.12 5.56 13.17
CA PRO A 154 16.81 6.14 14.34
C PRO A 154 18.22 6.65 14.07
N ASP A 155 18.93 6.09 13.10
CA ASP A 155 20.25 6.57 12.65
C ASP A 155 20.18 7.87 11.84
N GLY A 156 18.99 8.40 11.60
CA GLY A 156 18.73 9.65 10.91
C GLY A 156 18.61 9.53 9.40
N LEU A 157 18.84 8.34 8.83
CA LEU A 157 18.68 8.08 7.40
C LEU A 157 17.22 7.84 7.03
N TRP A 158 16.85 8.29 5.84
CA TRP A 158 15.64 7.84 5.17
C TRP A 158 15.90 6.48 4.54
N ARG A 159 14.93 5.58 4.68
CA ARG A 159 14.93 4.28 4.02
C ARG A 159 13.66 4.12 3.22
N LEU A 160 13.81 3.59 2.01
CA LEU A 160 12.74 3.22 1.11
C LEU A 160 12.83 1.70 0.91
N TRP A 161 11.84 0.98 1.42
CA TRP A 161 11.66 -0.45 1.21
C TRP A 161 10.73 -0.67 0.03
N TYR A 162 10.95 -1.71 -0.75
CA TYR A 162 10.16 -2.01 -1.94
C TYR A 162 10.28 -3.48 -2.31
N LYS A 163 9.27 -4.01 -3.00
CA LYS A 163 9.36 -5.33 -3.62
C LYS A 163 10.24 -5.24 -4.87
N ASP A 164 11.13 -6.20 -5.05
CA ASP A 164 11.85 -6.39 -6.31
C ASP A 164 11.57 -7.76 -6.91
N GLU A 165 10.81 -7.79 -8.01
CA GLU A 165 10.41 -9.04 -8.66
C GLU A 165 11.57 -9.75 -9.38
N VAL A 166 12.63 -9.04 -9.77
CA VAL A 166 13.83 -9.67 -10.36
C VAL A 166 14.64 -10.40 -9.29
N HIS A 167 14.50 -10.01 -8.03
CA HIS A 167 15.19 -10.60 -6.89
C HIS A 167 14.20 -11.39 -6.02
N ASP A 168 13.57 -12.39 -6.64
CA ASP A 168 12.67 -13.37 -6.01
C ASP A 168 11.42 -12.77 -5.36
N SER A 169 11.01 -11.55 -5.75
CA SER A 169 9.92 -10.81 -5.10
C SER A 169 10.13 -10.67 -3.59
N THR A 170 11.35 -10.28 -3.21
CA THR A 170 11.71 -10.00 -1.81
C THR A 170 11.72 -8.50 -1.54
N THR A 171 11.71 -8.11 -0.26
CA THR A 171 11.83 -6.70 0.11
C THR A 171 13.28 -6.25 0.03
N TRP A 172 13.54 -5.28 -0.84
CA TRP A 172 14.80 -4.56 -0.97
C TRP A 172 14.71 -3.19 -0.31
N VAL A 173 15.87 -2.59 -0.03
CA VAL A 173 15.97 -1.28 0.62
C VAL A 173 16.97 -0.37 -0.09
N ALA A 174 16.60 0.91 -0.20
CA ALA A 174 17.49 2.00 -0.56
C ALA A 174 17.55 3.03 0.58
N GLU A 175 18.71 3.68 0.72
CA GLU A 175 18.99 4.65 1.77
C GLU A 175 19.20 6.04 1.18
N SER A 176 18.79 7.06 1.93
CA SER A 176 19.01 8.46 1.57
C SER A 176 19.28 9.31 2.81
N VAL A 177 20.22 10.25 2.71
CA VAL A 177 20.49 11.23 3.78
C VAL A 177 19.46 12.37 3.73
N ASP A 178 19.08 12.80 2.52
CA ASP A 178 18.23 13.97 2.27
C ASP A 178 16.81 13.61 1.82
N GLY A 179 16.55 12.33 1.55
CA GLY A 179 15.27 11.83 1.06
C GLY A 179 15.01 12.18 -0.41
N SER A 180 16.06 12.42 -1.20
CA SER A 180 15.97 12.73 -2.64
C SER A 180 16.98 11.91 -3.47
N SER A 181 18.19 11.70 -2.94
CA SER A 181 19.21 10.87 -3.56
C SER A 181 19.25 9.52 -2.87
N TRP A 182 18.85 8.47 -3.59
CA TRP A 182 18.71 7.12 -3.05
C TRP A 182 19.84 6.20 -3.52
N ARG A 183 20.40 5.42 -2.59
CA ARG A 183 21.39 4.38 -2.87
C ARG A 183 20.85 3.04 -2.41
N VAL A 184 20.78 2.06 -3.33
CA VAL A 184 20.41 0.68 -2.99
C VAL A 184 21.38 0.11 -1.96
N ALA A 185 20.85 -0.40 -0.85
CA ALA A 185 21.63 -0.99 0.24
C ALA A 185 21.54 -2.53 0.26
N GLY A 186 20.54 -3.13 -0.39
CA GLY A 186 20.44 -4.58 -0.60
C GLY A 186 19.07 -5.15 -0.25
N CYS A 187 19.00 -6.47 -0.08
CA CYS A 187 17.81 -7.17 0.38
C CYS A 187 17.62 -6.98 1.90
N ALA A 188 16.47 -6.47 2.33
CA ALA A 188 16.11 -6.30 3.72
C ALA A 188 15.43 -7.54 4.31
N ILE A 189 14.47 -8.12 3.57
CA ILE A 189 13.72 -9.32 3.97
C ILE A 189 13.87 -10.39 2.88
N PRO A 190 14.78 -11.36 3.04
CA PRO A 190 14.91 -12.48 2.11
C PRO A 190 13.87 -13.57 2.41
N GLY A 191 13.85 -14.61 1.57
CA GLY A 191 13.09 -15.84 1.82
C GLY A 191 11.91 -15.98 0.86
N ARG A 192 10.72 -16.23 1.42
CA ARG A 192 9.49 -16.43 0.64
C ARG A 192 9.15 -15.15 -0.16
N PRO A 193 8.70 -15.26 -1.42
CA PRO A 193 8.12 -14.14 -2.16
C PRO A 193 7.04 -13.41 -1.36
N HIS A 194 7.02 -12.08 -1.41
CA HIS A 194 6.04 -11.22 -0.77
C HIS A 194 5.95 -9.85 -1.45
N GLU A 195 5.07 -8.98 -0.97
CA GLU A 195 4.92 -7.60 -1.45
C GLU A 195 4.41 -6.65 -0.36
N GLY A 196 4.07 -5.41 -0.71
CA GLY A 196 3.45 -4.44 0.19
C GLY A 196 4.16 -4.24 1.53
N PRO A 197 5.47 -3.93 1.57
CA PRO A 197 6.12 -3.59 2.83
C PRO A 197 5.44 -2.36 3.45
N SER A 198 5.14 -2.41 4.75
CA SER A 198 4.67 -1.25 5.54
C SER A 198 5.52 -1.13 6.79
N VAL A 199 6.19 0.02 6.99
CA VAL A 199 7.20 0.21 8.05
C VAL A 199 6.83 1.35 8.99
N PHE A 200 6.75 1.07 10.30
CA PHE A 200 6.30 2.05 11.28
C PHE A 200 6.85 1.78 12.70
N PRO A 201 7.02 2.83 13.53
CA PRO A 201 7.35 2.69 14.94
C PRO A 201 6.08 2.50 15.80
N LEU A 202 6.11 1.57 16.76
CA LEU A 202 5.03 1.40 17.75
C LEU A 202 5.55 0.66 18.98
N GLY A 203 5.21 1.16 20.19
CA GLY A 203 5.50 0.46 21.44
C GLY A 203 6.99 0.22 21.71
N GLY A 204 7.86 1.14 21.28
CA GLY A 204 9.31 1.04 21.46
C GLY A 204 10.05 0.17 20.42
N TRP A 205 9.32 -0.38 19.44
CA TRP A 205 9.89 -1.16 18.35
C TRP A 205 9.63 -0.49 17.00
N TRP A 206 10.43 -0.87 16.01
CA TRP A 206 10.09 -0.74 14.60
C TRP A 206 9.44 -2.03 14.11
N TRP A 207 8.40 -1.89 13.32
CA TRP A 207 7.67 -2.98 12.70
C TRP A 207 7.73 -2.87 11.19
N MET A 208 7.78 -4.01 10.53
CA MET A 208 7.55 -4.14 9.09
C MET A 208 6.52 -5.23 8.88
N LEU A 209 5.45 -4.91 8.14
CA LEU A 209 4.51 -5.88 7.62
C LEU A 209 4.84 -6.14 6.15
N VAL A 210 4.66 -7.37 5.67
CA VAL A 210 4.76 -7.74 4.25
C VAL A 210 3.60 -8.67 3.89
N ASP A 211 2.96 -8.46 2.75
CA ASP A 211 1.90 -9.35 2.24
C ASP A 211 2.50 -10.60 1.62
N GLU A 212 2.22 -11.77 2.21
CA GLU A 212 2.65 -13.08 1.69
C GLU A 212 1.55 -13.76 0.86
N TRP A 213 0.55 -13.00 0.40
CA TRP A 213 -0.69 -13.43 -0.30
C TRP A 213 -1.57 -14.44 0.45
N ARG A 214 -1.23 -14.72 1.71
CA ARG A 214 -1.93 -15.61 2.63
C ARG A 214 -2.21 -14.94 3.99
N GLY A 215 -2.07 -13.61 4.04
CA GLY A 215 -1.92 -12.83 5.25
C GLY A 215 -0.57 -12.13 5.28
N MET A 216 -0.33 -11.33 6.32
CA MET A 216 0.86 -10.49 6.42
C MET A 216 1.90 -11.06 7.39
N GLY A 217 3.12 -11.25 6.91
CA GLY A 217 4.30 -11.50 7.74
C GLY A 217 4.61 -10.28 8.61
N VAL A 218 5.10 -10.52 9.82
CA VAL A 218 5.41 -9.45 10.78
C VAL A 218 6.88 -9.55 11.14
N TYR A 219 7.59 -8.42 11.03
CA TYR A 219 9.00 -8.30 11.37
C TYR A 219 9.19 -7.16 12.36
N ARG A 220 10.15 -7.32 13.26
CA ARG A 220 10.48 -6.36 14.32
C ARG A 220 11.95 -5.95 14.24
N SER A 221 12.23 -4.71 14.57
CA SER A 221 13.58 -4.15 14.62
C SER A 221 13.72 -3.13 15.76
N THR A 222 14.96 -2.90 16.22
CA THR A 222 15.30 -1.79 17.11
C THR A 222 15.87 -0.59 16.37
N ASP A 223 16.34 -0.78 15.14
CA ASP A 223 17.11 0.21 14.38
C ASP A 223 16.56 0.48 12.97
N GLY A 224 15.54 -0.26 12.54
CA GLY A 224 14.98 -0.17 11.18
C GLY A 224 15.89 -0.78 10.10
N VAL A 225 16.92 -1.55 10.49
CA VAL A 225 17.90 -2.15 9.58
C VAL A 225 17.90 -3.67 9.74
N ALA A 226 18.09 -4.15 10.95
CA ALA A 226 18.09 -5.57 11.27
C ALA A 226 16.68 -6.01 11.66
N TRP A 227 16.11 -6.94 10.88
CA TRP A 227 14.73 -7.39 11.04
C TRP A 227 14.66 -8.82 11.56
N THR A 228 13.86 -9.04 12.61
CA THR A 228 13.56 -10.36 13.17
C THR A 228 12.09 -10.69 12.89
N ARG A 229 11.84 -11.83 12.22
CA ARG A 229 10.47 -12.30 11.97
C ARG A 229 9.78 -12.67 13.29
N GLN A 230 8.51 -12.33 13.41
CA GLN A 230 7.66 -12.76 14.51
C GLN A 230 7.04 -14.13 14.21
N GLY A 231 7.43 -15.14 15.00
CA GLY A 231 6.95 -16.51 14.83
C GLY A 231 7.72 -17.29 13.75
N ASP A 232 7.28 -18.52 13.49
CA ASP A 232 7.85 -19.38 12.44
C ASP A 232 7.43 -18.91 11.04
N GLU A 233 7.93 -19.57 9.99
CA GLU A 233 7.60 -19.21 8.60
C GLU A 233 6.10 -19.24 8.31
N GLY A 234 5.30 -20.03 9.03
CA GLY A 234 3.85 -20.11 8.84
C GLY A 234 3.07 -18.97 9.48
N ALA A 235 3.64 -18.28 10.48
CA ALA A 235 2.93 -17.27 11.25
C ALA A 235 2.68 -15.98 10.45
N VAL A 236 1.42 -15.61 10.25
CA VAL A 236 0.99 -14.36 9.61
C VAL A 236 -0.22 -13.79 10.35
N ILE A 237 -0.39 -12.46 10.34
CA ILE A 237 -1.63 -11.81 10.74
C ILE A 237 -2.58 -11.74 9.54
N LEU A 238 -3.89 -11.53 9.80
CA LEU A 238 -4.91 -11.42 8.76
C LEU A 238 -5.05 -12.64 7.81
N ALA A 239 -4.55 -13.81 8.18
CA ALA A 239 -4.79 -15.06 7.46
C ALA A 239 -6.26 -15.49 7.49
N GLU A 240 -6.91 -15.34 8.65
CA GLU A 240 -8.29 -15.76 8.83
C GLU A 240 -9.28 -14.66 8.43
N PRO A 241 -10.41 -15.02 7.79
CA PRO A 241 -11.52 -14.09 7.52
C PRO A 241 -12.08 -13.45 8.79
N GLY A 242 -12.57 -12.22 8.67
CA GLY A 242 -13.22 -11.50 9.74
C GLY A 242 -14.71 -11.84 9.86
N ALA A 243 -15.45 -10.90 10.45
CA ALA A 243 -16.88 -11.04 10.69
C ALA A 243 -17.75 -10.48 9.56
N HIS A 244 -17.27 -9.41 8.90
CA HIS A 244 -18.07 -8.65 7.96
C HIS A 244 -18.28 -9.47 6.66
N PRO A 245 -19.46 -9.40 6.01
CA PRO A 245 -19.72 -10.12 4.74
C PRO A 245 -18.78 -9.76 3.58
N LEU A 246 -18.08 -8.62 3.68
CA LEU A 246 -17.04 -8.22 2.74
C LEU A 246 -15.62 -8.53 3.24
N ASP A 247 -15.44 -9.07 4.44
CA ASP A 247 -14.15 -9.41 5.02
C ASP A 247 -13.97 -10.93 5.07
N ARG A 248 -14.13 -11.58 3.91
CA ARG A 248 -14.30 -13.04 3.80
C ARG A 248 -13.06 -13.80 3.33
N THR A 249 -11.96 -13.09 3.09
CA THR A 249 -10.70 -13.67 2.62
C THR A 249 -9.54 -13.20 3.48
N VAL A 250 -8.34 -13.68 3.16
CA VAL A 250 -7.08 -13.14 3.68
C VAL A 250 -7.03 -11.62 3.46
N GLY A 251 -6.48 -10.91 4.45
CA GLY A 251 -6.17 -9.49 4.32
C GLY A 251 -4.88 -9.31 3.53
N ARG A 252 -4.87 -8.28 2.66
CA ARG A 252 -3.81 -8.02 1.69
C ARG A 252 -3.32 -6.58 1.79
N HIS A 253 -2.06 -6.37 1.43
CA HIS A 253 -1.34 -5.08 1.36
C HIS A 253 -1.84 -4.06 2.38
N GLY A 254 -1.42 -4.23 3.63
CA GLY A 254 -1.87 -3.41 4.75
C GLY A 254 -0.90 -2.29 5.11
N GLU A 255 -1.42 -1.08 5.29
CA GLU A 255 -0.66 0.09 5.76
C GLU A 255 -1.14 0.57 7.13
N VAL A 256 -0.21 1.12 7.90
CA VAL A 256 -0.46 1.49 9.30
C VAL A 256 -0.46 2.99 9.52
N LEU A 257 -1.57 3.48 10.05
CA LEU A 257 -1.67 4.81 10.64
C LEU A 257 -1.31 4.71 12.12
N VAL A 258 -0.16 5.26 12.50
CA VAL A 258 0.28 5.38 13.90
C VAL A 258 -0.11 6.75 14.45
N GLU A 259 -0.79 6.75 15.60
CA GLU A 259 -1.25 7.96 16.29
C GLU A 259 -0.97 7.84 17.79
N GLY A 260 0.11 8.50 18.22
CA GLY A 260 0.62 8.35 19.59
C GLY A 260 0.98 6.90 19.88
N ASP A 261 0.33 6.31 20.89
CA ASP A 261 0.55 4.92 21.31
C ASP A 261 -0.43 3.93 20.66
N SER A 262 -1.26 4.40 19.71
CA SER A 262 -2.25 3.59 19.01
C SER A 262 -1.90 3.42 17.53
N ALA A 263 -2.35 2.32 16.93
CA ALA A 263 -2.14 2.07 15.52
C ALA A 263 -3.36 1.37 14.89
N ARG A 264 -3.73 1.87 13.71
CA ARG A 264 -4.79 1.32 12.86
C ARG A 264 -4.17 0.75 11.59
N LEU A 265 -4.44 -0.51 11.32
CA LEU A 265 -4.05 -1.20 10.09
C LEU A 265 -5.20 -1.12 9.09
N PHE A 266 -4.97 -0.46 7.96
CA PHE A 266 -5.87 -0.47 6.81
C PHE A 266 -5.39 -1.50 5.81
N TYR A 267 -6.26 -2.42 5.40
CA TYR A 267 -5.94 -3.50 4.48
C TYR A 267 -7.11 -3.74 3.54
N PHE A 268 -6.92 -4.48 2.45
CA PHE A 268 -8.02 -4.85 1.58
C PHE A 268 -8.24 -6.36 1.51
N THR A 269 -9.44 -6.75 1.07
CA THR A 269 -9.79 -8.13 0.73
C THR A 269 -10.45 -8.17 -0.63
N HIS A 270 -10.46 -9.35 -1.25
CA HIS A 270 -11.30 -9.65 -2.41
C HIS A 270 -12.47 -10.53 -1.97
N PRO A 271 -13.64 -9.96 -1.61
CA PRO A 271 -14.60 -10.64 -0.76
C PRO A 271 -15.25 -11.89 -1.38
N PHE A 272 -15.25 -11.97 -2.71
CA PHE A 272 -15.89 -13.03 -3.48
C PHE A 272 -14.90 -13.84 -4.32
N TRP A 273 -13.60 -13.67 -4.08
CA TRP A 273 -12.58 -14.46 -4.76
C TRP A 273 -12.42 -15.82 -4.07
N ASP A 274 -12.40 -16.88 -4.86
CA ASP A 274 -12.20 -18.27 -4.47
C ASP A 274 -10.72 -18.69 -4.30
N GLY A 275 -9.76 -17.79 -4.50
CA GLY A 275 -8.32 -18.07 -4.45
C GLY A 275 -7.68 -18.54 -5.76
N SER A 276 -8.39 -18.49 -6.90
CA SER A 276 -7.80 -18.71 -8.24
C SER A 276 -6.65 -17.73 -8.53
N GLU A 277 -5.86 -17.94 -9.59
CA GLU A 277 -4.89 -16.93 -10.04
C GLU A 277 -5.59 -15.62 -10.44
N VAL A 278 -4.91 -14.47 -10.26
CA VAL A 278 -5.47 -13.13 -10.60
C VAL A 278 -5.89 -13.07 -12.07
N ALA A 279 -5.09 -13.67 -12.95
CA ALA A 279 -5.34 -13.70 -14.40
C ALA A 279 -6.61 -14.49 -14.76
N ASP A 280 -7.00 -15.43 -13.91
CA ASP A 280 -8.16 -16.30 -14.06
C ASP A 280 -9.42 -15.75 -13.39
N ALA A 281 -9.32 -14.60 -12.70
CA ALA A 281 -10.44 -13.88 -12.09
C ALA A 281 -11.32 -13.22 -13.18
N ALA A 282 -11.89 -14.02 -14.08
CA ALA A 282 -12.73 -13.57 -15.19
C ALA A 282 -14.08 -13.02 -14.70
N ALA A 283 -14.59 -13.57 -13.59
CA ALA A 283 -15.84 -13.12 -12.99
C ALA A 283 -15.66 -11.75 -12.32
N ARG A 284 -16.51 -10.78 -12.67
CA ARG A 284 -16.52 -9.43 -12.08
C ARG A 284 -16.48 -9.47 -10.55
N ASP A 285 -17.24 -10.36 -9.93
CA ASP A 285 -17.37 -10.39 -8.47
C ASP A 285 -16.05 -10.78 -7.77
N ALA A 286 -15.23 -11.64 -8.38
CA ALA A 286 -13.91 -12.01 -7.85
C ALA A 286 -12.91 -10.84 -7.84
N ARG A 287 -13.16 -9.80 -8.66
CA ARG A 287 -12.31 -8.60 -8.78
C ARG A 287 -12.66 -7.52 -7.77
N ILE A 288 -13.86 -7.57 -7.18
CA ILE A 288 -14.33 -6.58 -6.21
C ILE A 288 -13.37 -6.57 -5.03
N SER A 289 -13.05 -5.38 -4.55
CA SER A 289 -12.24 -5.18 -3.36
C SER A 289 -12.98 -4.33 -2.32
N ALA A 290 -12.60 -4.50 -1.06
CA ALA A 290 -13.07 -3.66 0.02
C ALA A 290 -11.92 -3.37 0.98
N VAL A 291 -11.77 -2.11 1.40
CA VAL A 291 -10.78 -1.69 2.39
C VAL A 291 -11.40 -1.76 3.78
N HIS A 292 -10.69 -2.35 4.72
CA HIS A 292 -11.08 -2.58 6.11
C HIS A 292 -10.10 -1.91 7.06
N GLU A 293 -10.47 -1.87 8.33
CA GLU A 293 -9.60 -1.43 9.43
C GLU A 293 -9.49 -2.54 10.48
N ALA A 294 -8.30 -2.70 11.05
CA ALA A 294 -8.03 -3.52 12.22
C ALA A 294 -7.20 -2.73 13.24
N ARG A 295 -7.34 -3.05 14.52
CA ARG A 295 -6.53 -2.47 15.60
C ARG A 295 -5.24 -3.26 15.75
N LEU A 296 -4.11 -2.56 15.87
CA LEU A 296 -2.84 -3.18 16.24
C LEU A 296 -2.56 -2.97 17.73
N GLU A 297 -1.93 -3.97 18.35
CA GLU A 297 -1.56 -3.95 19.76
C GLU A 297 -0.17 -4.56 19.95
N VAL A 298 0.69 -3.89 20.70
CA VAL A 298 2.02 -4.42 21.07
C VAL A 298 1.91 -5.09 22.44
N VAL A 299 2.20 -6.39 22.51
CA VAL A 299 2.28 -7.16 23.75
C VAL A 299 3.70 -7.69 23.91
N GLY A 300 4.48 -7.00 24.75
CA GLY A 300 5.90 -7.27 24.92
C GLY A 300 6.68 -7.00 23.63
N ASP A 301 7.08 -8.08 22.96
CA ASP A 301 7.85 -8.03 21.72
C ASP A 301 7.04 -8.54 20.51
N ARG A 302 5.70 -8.64 20.64
CA ARG A 302 4.80 -9.11 19.59
C ARG A 302 3.79 -8.05 19.18
N LEU A 303 3.55 -7.94 17.89
CA LEU A 303 2.46 -7.18 17.30
C LEU A 303 1.27 -8.11 17.03
N LEU A 304 0.14 -7.80 17.65
CA LEU A 304 -1.13 -8.48 17.48
C LEU A 304 -2.05 -7.63 16.60
N CYS A 305 -2.90 -8.30 15.83
CA CYS A 305 -3.86 -7.66 14.94
C CYS A 305 -5.27 -8.13 15.29
N HIS A 306 -6.16 -7.18 15.53
CA HIS A 306 -7.53 -7.42 15.94
C HIS A 306 -8.48 -6.85 14.88
N ARG A 307 -9.07 -7.74 14.08
CA ARG A 307 -10.21 -7.37 13.22
C ARG A 307 -11.42 -7.05 14.09
N ALA A 308 -12.41 -6.33 13.54
CA ALA A 308 -13.67 -6.09 14.24
C ALA A 308 -14.27 -7.42 14.74
N PRO A 309 -14.74 -7.48 16.00
CA PRO A 309 -15.30 -8.70 16.58
C PRO A 309 -16.53 -9.18 15.78
N ARG A 310 -16.75 -10.51 15.81
CA ARG A 310 -17.98 -11.14 15.32
C ARG A 310 -19.17 -10.83 16.21
#